data_AF-K6UNS3-F1
#
_entry.id   AF-K6UNS3-F1
#
_cell.length_a   1.000
_cell.length_b   1.000
_cell.length_c   1.000
_cell.angle_alpha   90.00
_cell.angle_beta   90.00
_cell.angle_gamma   90.00
#
_symmetry.space_group_name_H-M   'P 1'
#
loop_
_entity.id
_entity.type
_entity.pdbx_description
1 polymer ?
#
loop_
_entity_poly.entity_id
_entity_poly.type
_entity_poly.pdbx_seq_one_letter_code
_entity_poly.pdbx_strand_id
1 'polypeptide(L)'
;MNILYNLYYNCNKFKVENTKKLLSAEMELSGNAKICFNKFKEGVNMCKNEYDKEFCNELNEFLLFYSIAMYRKRLYKKIELKSLPELQSFNDLYKENPQISTNTPCKNINNNVLINTPRRKNEYDIILKRSTEDDMYKKLSESAVDVTICAEHCKNLISIENNNEKIKALCGKLATNLRKLNTVTIVRDNHKDKCSNLKYWTYDQIFDIFSTKKNYTNNSSIINEINQVIFRVNEELDVDEKCVFYVDVSDKDWDKERDLHYYFLNFDRLSTVKDNDAEHKKYCEYLKYICDIYMENVKKCCARYVRPSEHMQNKCLYYFNCDKKYYPLELMTKLKCENIEYKESVKDIFDSITIDLNVVRYSILMNSFKQIINITDDPFYLFVLSVFGILGFFLYFYLL
;
A
#
# COMPACT_ATOMS: atom_id res chain seq x y z
N MET A 1 9.29 -16.98 22.77
CA MET A 1 9.00 -15.63 22.22
C MET A 1 8.18 -15.84 20.95
N ASN A 2 6.97 -15.27 20.86
CA ASN A 2 5.96 -15.60 19.84
C ASN A 2 6.48 -15.37 18.39
N ILE A 3 6.31 -16.35 17.48
CA ILE A 3 6.73 -16.27 16.07
C ILE A 3 6.05 -15.09 15.36
N LEU A 4 4.73 -14.94 15.50
CA LEU A 4 3.97 -13.87 14.85
C LEU A 4 4.46 -12.49 15.29
N TYR A 5 4.75 -12.31 16.58
CA TYR A 5 5.34 -11.07 17.09
C TYR A 5 6.64 -10.73 16.38
N ASN A 6 7.55 -11.70 16.24
CA ASN A 6 8.83 -11.48 15.55
C ASN A 6 8.61 -11.12 14.09
N LEU A 7 7.68 -11.79 13.41
CA LEU A 7 7.33 -11.51 12.02
C LEU A 7 6.86 -10.06 11.84
N TYR A 8 5.82 -9.65 12.55
CA TYR A 8 5.27 -8.29 12.43
C TYR A 8 6.27 -7.20 12.86
N TYR A 9 6.99 -7.42 13.97
CA TYR A 9 7.99 -6.46 14.47
C TYR A 9 9.10 -6.20 13.44
N ASN A 10 9.70 -7.28 12.91
CA ASN A 10 10.80 -7.16 11.96
C ASN A 10 10.30 -6.65 10.60
N CYS A 11 9.10 -7.05 10.15
CA CYS A 11 8.52 -6.51 8.92
C CYS A 11 8.26 -5.00 9.02
N ASN A 12 7.77 -4.51 10.16
CA ASN A 12 7.59 -3.08 10.38
C ASN A 12 8.91 -2.31 10.38
N LYS A 13 9.97 -2.85 11.01
CA LYS A 13 11.30 -2.27 10.91
C LYS A 13 11.81 -2.24 9.48
N PHE A 14 11.67 -3.34 8.74
CA PHE A 14 12.03 -3.42 7.33
C PHE A 14 11.30 -2.36 6.48
N LYS A 15 10.01 -2.12 6.72
CA LYS A 15 9.23 -1.06 6.04
C LYS A 15 9.86 0.32 6.25
N VAL A 16 10.26 0.64 7.48
CA VAL A 16 10.82 1.95 7.86
C VAL A 16 12.32 2.09 7.52
N GLU A 17 13.04 0.98 7.34
CA GLU A 17 14.48 0.98 7.12
C GLU A 17 14.87 1.84 5.89
N ASN A 18 15.65 2.89 6.13
CA ASN A 18 16.10 3.84 5.11
C ASN A 18 17.26 3.23 4.33
N THR A 19 16.91 2.51 3.29
CA THR A 19 17.81 1.68 2.48
C THR A 19 18.79 2.48 1.60
N LYS A 20 18.96 3.80 1.77
CA LYS A 20 19.90 4.64 0.97
C LYS A 20 21.37 4.34 1.29
N LYS A 21 21.66 3.47 2.27
CA LYS A 21 23.01 3.05 2.69
C LYS A 21 23.45 1.66 2.20
N LEU A 22 22.60 0.86 1.55
CA LEU A 22 22.97 -0.50 1.13
C LEU A 22 23.23 -0.56 -0.38
N LEU A 23 24.35 -1.17 -0.77
CA LEU A 23 24.60 -1.59 -2.15
C LEU A 23 23.63 -2.70 -2.54
N SER A 24 23.33 -2.87 -3.84
CA SER A 24 22.38 -3.90 -4.34
C SER A 24 22.68 -5.31 -3.82
N ALA A 25 23.96 -5.67 -3.67
CA ALA A 25 24.41 -6.94 -3.13
C ALA A 25 24.24 -7.08 -1.59
N GLU A 26 24.21 -5.99 -0.84
CA GLU A 26 24.00 -6.00 0.62
C GLU A 26 22.49 -6.03 0.98
N MET A 27 21.62 -5.66 0.04
CA MET A 27 20.16 -5.63 0.21
C MET A 27 19.49 -7.00 0.16
N GLU A 28 20.15 -8.02 -0.41
CA GLU A 28 19.65 -9.40 -0.39
C GLU A 28 19.36 -9.90 1.04
N LEU A 29 19.93 -9.25 2.07
CA LEU A 29 19.80 -9.63 3.47
C LEU A 29 19.68 -8.39 4.39
N SER A 30 18.65 -7.55 4.23
CA SER A 30 18.19 -6.74 5.37
C SER A 30 18.05 -7.67 6.59
N GLY A 31 18.75 -7.39 7.70
CA GLY A 31 18.73 -8.27 8.87
C GLY A 31 17.31 -8.59 9.32
N ASN A 32 16.42 -7.59 9.24
CA ASN A 32 14.99 -7.75 9.53
C ASN A 32 14.28 -8.66 8.50
N ALA A 33 14.54 -8.50 7.20
CA ALA A 33 13.98 -9.37 6.16
C ALA A 33 14.44 -10.83 6.32
N LYS A 34 15.70 -11.06 6.68
CA LYS A 34 16.25 -12.39 6.98
C LYS A 34 15.56 -13.01 8.20
N ILE A 35 15.32 -12.21 9.25
CA ILE A 35 14.59 -12.66 10.44
C ILE A 35 13.16 -13.05 10.05
N CYS A 36 12.46 -12.22 9.25
CA CYS A 36 11.13 -12.55 8.73
C CYS A 36 11.16 -13.88 7.98
N PHE A 37 12.11 -14.08 7.06
CA PHE A 37 12.25 -15.33 6.30
C PHE A 37 12.41 -16.56 7.20
N ASN A 38 13.35 -16.50 8.14
CA ASN A 38 13.64 -17.63 9.03
C ASN A 38 12.46 -17.94 9.96
N LYS A 39 11.83 -16.91 10.54
CA LYS A 39 10.68 -17.08 11.43
C LYS A 39 9.43 -17.53 10.68
N PHE A 40 9.27 -17.12 9.43
CA PHE A 40 8.16 -17.57 8.60
C PHE A 40 8.30 -19.06 8.30
N LYS A 41 9.51 -19.50 7.93
CA LYS A 41 9.82 -20.92 7.73
C LYS A 41 9.55 -21.76 8.99
N GLU A 42 9.91 -21.26 10.17
CA GLU A 42 9.60 -21.90 11.46
C GLU A 42 8.09 -22.05 11.66
N GLY A 43 7.32 -20.98 11.43
CA GLY A 43 5.86 -21.01 11.52
C GLY A 43 5.20 -21.97 10.52
N VAL A 44 5.69 -22.03 9.28
CA VAL A 44 5.19 -22.98 8.26
C VAL A 44 5.39 -24.42 8.73
N ASN A 45 6.55 -24.73 9.33
CA ASN A 45 6.80 -26.06 9.86
C ASN A 45 5.88 -26.40 11.03
N MET A 46 5.58 -25.43 11.90
CA MET A 46 4.59 -25.61 12.97
C MET A 46 3.20 -25.91 12.39
N CYS A 47 2.76 -25.17 11.38
CA CYS A 47 1.49 -25.44 10.71
C CYS A 47 1.37 -26.84 10.12
N LYS A 48 2.49 -27.47 9.73
CA LYS A 48 2.51 -28.84 9.20
C LYS A 48 2.50 -29.91 10.29
N ASN A 49 3.18 -29.67 11.41
CA ASN A 49 3.41 -30.68 12.44
C ASN A 49 2.43 -30.61 13.61
N GLU A 50 1.98 -29.39 13.94
CA GLU A 50 1.11 -29.06 15.08
C GLU A 50 0.04 -28.09 14.57
N TYR A 51 -0.86 -28.59 13.72
CA TYR A 51 -1.84 -27.75 13.03
C TYR A 51 -2.75 -27.00 14.01
N ASP A 52 -2.46 -25.72 14.19
CA ASP A 52 -3.31 -24.74 14.83
C ASP A 52 -3.90 -23.83 13.75
N LYS A 53 -5.20 -23.98 13.52
CA LYS A 53 -5.93 -23.24 12.48
C LYS A 53 -5.82 -21.72 12.66
N GLU A 54 -5.90 -21.22 13.89
CA GLU A 54 -5.86 -19.79 14.17
C GLU A 54 -4.46 -19.23 13.89
N PHE A 55 -3.43 -19.91 14.40
CA PHE A 55 -2.03 -19.56 14.11
C PHE A 55 -1.71 -19.59 12.61
N CYS A 56 -2.17 -20.60 11.89
CA CYS A 56 -1.92 -20.75 10.46
C CYS A 56 -2.65 -19.70 9.61
N ASN A 57 -3.86 -19.30 10.01
CA ASN A 57 -4.57 -18.19 9.39
C ASN A 57 -3.79 -16.86 9.59
N GLU A 58 -3.33 -16.59 10.81
CA GLU A 58 -2.51 -15.40 11.12
C GLU A 58 -1.18 -15.39 10.37
N LEU A 59 -0.55 -16.54 10.20
CA LEU A 59 0.68 -16.67 9.43
C LEU A 59 0.45 -16.38 7.94
N ASN A 60 -0.70 -16.78 7.39
CA ASN A 60 -1.10 -16.43 6.03
C ASN A 60 -1.40 -14.93 5.87
N GLU A 61 -2.02 -14.29 6.85
CA GLU A 61 -2.20 -12.83 6.84
C GLU A 61 -0.85 -12.10 6.84
N PHE A 62 0.11 -12.59 7.64
CA PHE A 62 1.45 -12.03 7.65
C PHE A 62 2.14 -12.16 6.28
N LEU A 63 1.99 -13.28 5.58
CA LEU A 63 2.58 -13.48 4.26
C LEU A 63 2.14 -12.39 3.28
N LEU A 64 0.83 -12.10 3.24
CA LEU A 64 0.28 -11.02 2.44
C LEU A 64 0.87 -9.66 2.86
N PHE A 65 0.87 -9.36 4.15
CA PHE A 65 1.42 -8.12 4.70
C PHE A 65 2.89 -7.91 4.31
N TYR A 66 3.69 -8.97 4.33
CA TYR A 66 5.09 -8.96 3.91
C TYR A 66 5.24 -8.76 2.41
N SER A 67 4.45 -9.46 1.59
CA SER A 67 4.49 -9.33 0.13
C SER A 67 4.15 -7.91 -0.33
N ILE A 68 3.19 -7.24 0.31
CA ILE A 68 2.90 -5.82 0.06
C ILE A 68 4.10 -4.94 0.44
N ALA A 69 4.74 -5.23 1.58
CA ALA A 69 5.94 -4.50 2.02
C ALA A 69 7.06 -4.59 0.98
N MET A 70 7.28 -5.80 0.48
CA MET A 70 8.28 -6.14 -0.52
C MET A 70 8.00 -5.48 -1.86
N TYR A 71 6.77 -5.61 -2.36
CA TYR A 71 6.34 -4.97 -3.59
C TYR A 71 6.53 -3.45 -3.54
N ARG A 72 6.13 -2.80 -2.42
CA ARG A 72 6.37 -1.37 -2.20
C ARG A 72 7.87 -1.06 -2.27
N LYS A 73 8.73 -1.82 -1.59
CA LYS A 73 10.19 -1.62 -1.64
C LYS A 73 10.78 -1.81 -3.05
N ARG A 74 10.27 -2.79 -3.82
CA ARG A 74 10.65 -3.02 -5.23
C ARG A 74 10.33 -1.80 -6.09
N LEU A 75 9.10 -1.28 -6.01
CA LEU A 75 8.72 -0.07 -6.74
C LEU A 75 9.61 1.13 -6.42
N TYR A 76 10.04 1.27 -5.18
CA TYR A 76 10.89 2.40 -4.78
C TYR A 76 12.32 2.32 -5.29
N LYS A 77 12.89 1.13 -5.51
CA LYS A 77 14.34 0.97 -5.67
C LYS A 77 14.80 -0.12 -6.64
N LYS A 78 13.89 -0.80 -7.35
CA LYS A 78 14.21 -1.93 -8.25
C LYS A 78 15.08 -3.01 -7.57
N ILE A 79 14.81 -3.30 -6.29
CA ILE A 79 15.60 -4.25 -5.50
C ILE A 79 15.04 -5.65 -5.70
N GLU A 80 15.87 -6.59 -6.17
CA GLU A 80 15.53 -8.02 -6.11
C GLU A 80 15.73 -8.53 -4.69
N LEU A 81 14.62 -8.75 -3.97
CA LEU A 81 14.62 -9.43 -2.67
C LEU A 81 14.05 -10.83 -2.86
N LYS A 82 14.65 -11.82 -2.18
CA LYS A 82 14.12 -13.19 -2.11
C LYS A 82 12.72 -13.18 -1.52
N SER A 83 11.76 -13.78 -2.22
CA SER A 83 10.41 -14.02 -1.70
C SER A 83 10.50 -14.89 -0.44
N LEU A 84 9.53 -14.74 0.47
CA LEU A 84 9.33 -15.76 1.51
C LEU A 84 9.05 -17.10 0.83
N PRO A 85 9.43 -18.25 1.44
CA PRO A 85 9.19 -19.56 0.85
C PRO A 85 7.74 -19.66 0.38
N GLU A 86 7.56 -20.02 -0.89
CA GLU A 86 6.27 -19.95 -1.57
C GLU A 86 5.16 -20.74 -0.88
N LEU A 87 3.95 -20.18 -1.00
CA LEU A 87 2.65 -20.59 -0.49
C LEU A 87 2.18 -21.98 -0.99
N GLN A 88 2.95 -22.66 -1.86
CA GLN A 88 2.60 -24.01 -2.34
C GLN A 88 2.30 -24.97 -1.18
N SER A 89 3.05 -24.90 -0.07
CA SER A 89 2.78 -25.76 1.07
C SER A 89 1.59 -25.36 1.95
N PHE A 90 1.06 -24.15 1.80
CA PHE A 90 -0.14 -23.69 2.53
C PHE A 90 -1.41 -24.01 1.78
N ASN A 91 -1.40 -23.87 0.45
CA ASN A 91 -2.47 -24.39 -0.41
C ASN A 91 -2.65 -25.91 -0.23
N ASP A 92 -1.57 -26.63 0.07
CA ASP A 92 -1.61 -28.06 0.41
C ASP A 92 -2.21 -28.37 1.79
N LEU A 93 -2.14 -27.45 2.76
CA LEU A 93 -2.72 -27.64 4.11
C LEU A 93 -4.26 -27.48 4.14
N TYR A 94 -4.82 -26.69 3.22
CA TYR A 94 -6.28 -26.56 3.05
C TYR A 94 -6.84 -27.49 1.96
N LYS A 95 -6.05 -28.43 1.43
CA LYS A 95 -6.50 -29.38 0.40
C LYS A 95 -7.52 -30.42 0.88
N GLU A 96 -7.92 -30.42 2.15
CA GLU A 96 -8.99 -31.29 2.63
C GLU A 96 -10.35 -30.58 2.70
N ASN A 97 -10.97 -30.35 1.53
CA ASN A 97 -12.32 -30.85 1.29
C ASN A 97 -12.65 -30.91 -0.23
N PRO A 98 -12.78 -32.10 -0.84
CA PRO A 98 -13.04 -32.28 -2.29
C PRO A 98 -14.43 -31.86 -2.80
N GLN A 99 -15.28 -31.17 -2.03
CA GLN A 99 -16.71 -31.10 -2.35
C GLN A 99 -17.16 -29.94 -3.27
N ILE A 100 -16.31 -28.98 -3.64
CA ILE A 100 -16.66 -27.97 -4.66
C ILE A 100 -15.57 -27.96 -5.74
N SER A 101 -15.62 -28.98 -6.60
CA SER A 101 -14.82 -29.13 -7.82
C SER A 101 -15.64 -28.84 -9.09
N THR A 102 -16.75 -28.09 -8.97
CA THR A 102 -17.54 -27.75 -10.14
C THR A 102 -17.47 -26.25 -10.37
N ASN A 103 -17.15 -25.82 -11.60
CA ASN A 103 -17.20 -24.40 -12.02
C ASN A 103 -18.61 -23.79 -11.90
N THR A 104 -19.60 -24.59 -11.48
CA THR A 104 -21.03 -24.26 -11.39
C THR A 104 -21.32 -22.97 -10.61
N PRO A 105 -20.72 -22.71 -9.42
CA PRO A 105 -20.96 -21.46 -8.71
C PRO A 105 -20.50 -20.25 -9.52
N CYS A 106 -19.34 -20.32 -10.17
CA CYS A 106 -18.80 -19.22 -10.98
C CYS A 106 -19.57 -19.01 -12.30
N LYS A 107 -20.14 -20.07 -12.89
CA LYS A 107 -20.97 -19.97 -14.11
C LYS A 107 -22.26 -19.22 -13.88
N ASN A 108 -22.82 -19.32 -12.67
CA ASN A 108 -24.13 -18.76 -12.34
C ASN A 108 -24.06 -17.39 -11.64
N ILE A 109 -22.88 -16.78 -11.52
CA ILE A 109 -22.72 -15.47 -10.89
C ILE A 109 -23.51 -14.42 -11.69
N ASN A 110 -24.43 -13.73 -11.02
CA ASN A 110 -25.10 -12.57 -11.60
C ASN A 110 -24.13 -11.38 -11.69
N ASN A 111 -23.83 -10.92 -12.90
CA ASN A 111 -22.90 -9.82 -13.16
C ASN A 111 -23.43 -8.43 -12.78
N ASN A 112 -24.73 -8.26 -12.55
CA ASN A 112 -25.37 -6.96 -12.42
C ASN A 112 -25.70 -6.56 -10.96
N VAL A 113 -25.14 -7.27 -9.98
CA VAL A 113 -25.45 -7.06 -8.55
C VAL A 113 -24.50 -6.06 -7.85
N LEU A 114 -23.41 -5.67 -8.51
CA LEU A 114 -22.40 -4.76 -7.99
C LEU A 114 -22.70 -3.31 -8.39
N ILE A 115 -22.31 -2.36 -7.55
CA ILE A 115 -22.44 -0.94 -7.88
C ILE A 115 -21.47 -0.59 -9.01
N ASN A 116 -21.87 0.28 -9.92
CA ASN A 116 -21.08 0.69 -11.09
C ASN A 116 -20.64 2.16 -11.05
N THR A 117 -20.83 2.80 -9.89
CA THR A 117 -20.45 4.20 -9.64
C THR A 117 -19.70 4.30 -8.32
N PRO A 118 -18.73 5.22 -8.20
CA PRO A 118 -18.01 5.46 -6.95
C PRO A 118 -18.94 5.95 -5.83
N ARG A 119 -18.73 5.48 -4.59
CA ARG A 119 -19.48 5.95 -3.42
C ARG A 119 -18.92 7.27 -2.92
N ARG A 120 -19.29 8.37 -3.55
CA ARG A 120 -18.81 9.70 -3.15
C ARG A 120 -19.77 10.35 -2.14
N LYS A 121 -19.33 11.43 -1.49
CA LYS A 121 -20.18 12.24 -0.58
C LYS A 121 -21.03 13.18 -1.43
N ASN A 122 -22.36 13.00 -1.38
CA ASN A 122 -23.38 13.58 -2.26
C ASN A 122 -23.17 15.03 -2.77
N GLU A 123 -22.55 15.93 -2.00
CA GLU A 123 -22.30 17.31 -2.43
C GLU A 123 -21.21 17.45 -3.51
N TYR A 124 -20.19 16.58 -3.50
CA TYR A 124 -19.07 16.65 -4.45
C TYR A 124 -19.26 15.73 -5.67
N ASP A 125 -20.16 14.75 -5.59
CA ASP A 125 -20.49 13.81 -6.66
C ASP A 125 -20.85 14.51 -7.97
N ILE A 126 -21.61 15.60 -7.88
CA ILE A 126 -22.11 16.34 -9.03
C ILE A 126 -20.93 16.86 -9.87
N ILE A 127 -19.88 17.33 -9.20
CA ILE A 127 -18.69 17.94 -9.81
C ILE A 127 -17.85 16.88 -10.54
N LEU A 128 -17.82 15.67 -9.99
CA LEU A 128 -17.06 14.53 -10.50
C LEU A 128 -17.86 13.65 -11.45
N LYS A 129 -19.05 14.07 -11.88
CA LYS A 129 -19.88 13.30 -12.81
C LYS A 129 -19.26 13.24 -14.22
N ARG A 130 -19.31 12.07 -14.87
CA ARG A 130 -18.69 11.79 -16.19
C ARG A 130 -17.17 11.94 -16.18
N SER A 131 -16.57 11.58 -15.06
CA SER A 131 -15.13 11.60 -14.84
C SER A 131 -14.45 10.30 -15.29
N THR A 132 -13.12 10.32 -15.34
CA THR A 132 -12.31 9.13 -15.64
C THR A 132 -12.61 7.97 -14.68
N GLU A 133 -12.88 8.24 -13.41
CA GLU A 133 -13.22 7.20 -12.44
C GLU A 133 -14.63 6.62 -12.66
N ASP A 134 -15.61 7.40 -13.12
CA ASP A 134 -16.94 6.87 -13.46
C ASP A 134 -16.82 5.83 -14.59
N ASP A 135 -16.04 6.16 -15.61
CA ASP A 135 -15.76 5.26 -16.73
C ASP A 135 -15.04 3.98 -16.25
N MET A 136 -14.09 4.11 -15.32
CA MET A 136 -13.40 2.95 -14.74
C MET A 136 -14.34 2.07 -13.92
N TYR A 137 -15.14 2.65 -13.03
CA TYR A 137 -16.08 1.88 -12.22
C TYR A 137 -17.07 1.13 -13.10
N LYS A 138 -17.57 1.78 -14.14
CA LYS A 138 -18.44 1.13 -15.12
C LYS A 138 -17.73 -0.05 -15.78
N LYS A 139 -16.51 0.11 -16.29
CA LYS A 139 -15.73 -0.98 -16.92
C LYS A 139 -15.44 -2.14 -15.96
N LEU A 140 -15.01 -1.83 -14.74
CA LEU A 140 -14.73 -2.83 -13.71
C LEU A 140 -16.00 -3.60 -13.33
N SER A 141 -17.13 -2.92 -13.19
CA SER A 141 -18.42 -3.53 -12.83
C SER A 141 -19.12 -4.23 -13.98
N GLU A 142 -18.93 -3.82 -15.23
CA GLU A 142 -19.53 -4.45 -16.41
C GLU A 142 -18.68 -5.60 -16.97
N SER A 143 -17.43 -5.73 -16.54
CA SER A 143 -16.55 -6.84 -16.92
C SER A 143 -17.22 -8.20 -16.69
N ALA A 144 -17.24 -9.05 -17.72
CA ALA A 144 -17.75 -10.41 -17.57
C ALA A 144 -16.80 -11.22 -16.67
N VAL A 145 -17.35 -11.93 -15.68
CA VAL A 145 -16.56 -12.85 -14.86
C VAL A 145 -15.98 -13.95 -15.74
N ASP A 146 -14.66 -14.11 -15.66
CA ASP A 146 -13.99 -15.27 -16.25
C ASP A 146 -14.19 -16.46 -15.32
N VAL A 147 -14.94 -17.45 -15.80
CA VAL A 147 -15.33 -18.63 -15.02
C VAL A 147 -14.12 -19.42 -14.54
N THR A 148 -13.06 -19.51 -15.35
CA THR A 148 -11.86 -20.28 -15.02
C THR A 148 -11.06 -19.56 -13.93
N ILE A 149 -10.82 -18.25 -14.10
CA ILE A 149 -10.11 -17.42 -13.11
C ILE A 149 -10.89 -17.40 -11.78
N CYS A 150 -12.23 -17.28 -11.84
CA CYS A 150 -13.09 -17.35 -10.67
C CYS A 150 -12.97 -18.70 -9.96
N ALA A 151 -13.08 -19.82 -10.67
CA ALA A 151 -13.04 -21.15 -10.07
C ALA A 151 -11.70 -21.43 -9.39
N GLU A 152 -10.61 -20.91 -9.96
CA GLU A 152 -9.26 -21.05 -9.44
C GLU A 152 -9.04 -20.25 -8.15
N HIS A 153 -9.39 -18.95 -8.14
CA HIS A 153 -9.01 -18.08 -7.03
C HIS A 153 -10.12 -17.84 -5.99
N CYS A 154 -11.39 -18.04 -6.34
CA CYS A 154 -12.54 -17.73 -5.47
C CYS A 154 -13.13 -18.95 -4.77
N LYS A 155 -12.61 -20.16 -5.00
CA LYS A 155 -13.16 -21.41 -4.45
C LYS A 155 -13.39 -21.35 -2.93
N ASN A 156 -12.38 -20.95 -2.18
CA ASN A 156 -12.44 -20.88 -0.71
C ASN A 156 -13.53 -19.91 -0.26
N LEU A 157 -13.55 -18.70 -0.84
CA LEU A 157 -14.53 -17.68 -0.53
C LEU A 157 -15.95 -18.15 -0.84
N ILE A 158 -16.16 -18.77 -2.01
CA ILE A 158 -17.48 -19.28 -2.44
C ILE A 158 -17.99 -20.40 -1.52
N SER A 159 -17.07 -21.14 -0.91
CA SER A 159 -17.36 -22.26 -0.01
C SER A 159 -17.72 -21.84 1.42
N ILE A 160 -17.59 -20.55 1.76
CA ILE A 160 -18.03 -20.03 3.05
C ILE A 160 -19.56 -20.13 3.14
N GLU A 161 -20.08 -20.74 4.22
CA GLU A 161 -21.51 -20.86 4.47
C GLU A 161 -22.19 -19.48 4.53
N ASN A 162 -23.42 -19.39 4.00
CA ASN A 162 -24.22 -18.15 3.93
C ASN A 162 -23.58 -17.02 3.11
N ASN A 163 -22.65 -17.34 2.22
CA ASN A 163 -22.02 -16.34 1.37
C ASN A 163 -23.00 -15.71 0.37
N ASN A 164 -23.16 -14.39 0.45
CA ASN A 164 -24.06 -13.57 -0.36
C ASN A 164 -23.64 -13.57 -1.84
N GLU A 165 -24.63 -13.61 -2.75
CA GLU A 165 -24.46 -13.48 -4.21
C GLU A 165 -23.54 -12.30 -4.59
N LYS A 166 -23.68 -11.14 -3.90
CA LYS A 166 -22.82 -9.97 -4.12
C LYS A 166 -21.34 -10.24 -3.82
N ILE A 167 -21.03 -11.04 -2.80
CA ILE A 167 -19.65 -11.36 -2.43
C ILE A 167 -19.05 -12.33 -3.46
N LYS A 168 -19.81 -13.32 -3.92
CA LYS A 168 -19.39 -14.21 -5.02
C LYS A 168 -19.08 -13.40 -6.28
N ALA A 169 -19.97 -12.47 -6.65
CA ALA A 169 -19.79 -11.57 -7.77
C ALA A 169 -18.57 -10.66 -7.59
N LEU A 170 -18.36 -10.09 -6.41
CA LEU A 170 -17.19 -9.31 -6.08
C LEU A 170 -15.91 -10.12 -6.27
N CYS A 171 -15.84 -11.34 -5.74
CA CYS A 171 -14.64 -12.17 -5.89
C CYS A 171 -14.34 -12.48 -7.36
N GLY A 172 -15.33 -12.99 -8.10
CA GLY A 172 -15.14 -13.34 -9.51
C GLY A 172 -14.72 -12.15 -10.37
N LYS A 173 -15.34 -10.98 -10.17
CA LYS A 173 -14.98 -9.76 -10.89
C LYS A 173 -13.63 -9.22 -10.46
N LEU A 174 -13.32 -9.21 -9.17
CA LEU A 174 -12.02 -8.76 -8.67
C LEU A 174 -10.89 -9.61 -9.24
N ALA A 175 -11.01 -10.93 -9.20
CA ALA A 175 -10.00 -11.83 -9.75
C ALA A 175 -9.83 -11.63 -11.27
N THR A 176 -10.95 -11.51 -12.00
CA THR A 176 -10.94 -11.25 -13.44
C THR A 176 -10.31 -9.89 -13.77
N ASN A 177 -10.72 -8.84 -13.06
CA ASN A 177 -10.23 -7.47 -13.25
C ASN A 177 -8.75 -7.37 -12.95
N LEU A 178 -8.25 -7.98 -11.87
CA LEU A 178 -6.82 -8.04 -11.56
C LEU A 178 -6.01 -8.63 -12.72
N ARG A 179 -6.46 -9.77 -13.27
CA ARG A 179 -5.75 -10.50 -14.32
C ARG A 179 -5.84 -9.84 -15.70
N LYS A 180 -6.89 -9.05 -15.96
CA LYS A 180 -7.15 -8.43 -17.26
C LYS A 180 -7.02 -6.91 -17.24
N LEU A 181 -6.49 -6.32 -16.16
CA LEU A 181 -6.52 -4.86 -15.96
C LEU A 181 -5.75 -4.10 -17.04
N ASN A 182 -4.63 -4.66 -17.48
CA ASN A 182 -3.80 -4.13 -18.57
C ASN A 182 -4.63 -3.92 -19.87
N THR A 183 -5.59 -4.80 -20.15
CA THR A 183 -6.47 -4.73 -21.33
C THR A 183 -7.54 -3.62 -21.24
N VAL A 184 -7.79 -3.08 -20.05
CA VAL A 184 -8.80 -2.03 -19.85
C VAL A 184 -8.23 -0.68 -20.29
N THR A 185 -8.68 -0.14 -21.42
CA THR A 185 -8.22 1.17 -21.92
C THR A 185 -9.04 2.32 -21.31
N ILE A 186 -8.41 3.42 -20.88
CA ILE A 186 -9.10 4.64 -20.39
C ILE A 186 -8.33 5.93 -20.74
N VAL A 187 -8.96 7.08 -20.50
CA VAL A 187 -8.29 8.39 -20.53
C VAL A 187 -7.21 8.42 -19.45
N ARG A 188 -5.97 8.77 -19.83
CA ARG A 188 -4.75 8.66 -18.98
C ARG A 188 -4.44 7.21 -18.59
N ASP A 189 -4.25 6.38 -19.61
CA ASP A 189 -3.87 4.98 -19.50
C ASP A 189 -2.46 4.81 -18.89
N ASN A 190 -2.38 4.80 -17.56
CA ASN A 190 -1.23 4.27 -16.85
C ASN A 190 -1.69 3.21 -15.84
N HIS A 191 -0.92 2.13 -15.74
CA HIS A 191 -1.24 0.97 -14.93
C HIS A 191 -1.48 1.30 -13.45
N LYS A 192 -0.69 2.24 -12.92
CA LYS A 192 -0.79 2.68 -11.54
C LYS A 192 -2.17 3.27 -11.22
N ASP A 193 -2.69 4.14 -12.08
CA ASP A 193 -4.02 4.71 -11.91
C ASP A 193 -5.11 3.65 -12.06
N LYS A 194 -4.94 2.65 -12.93
CA LYS A 194 -5.85 1.50 -13.00
C LYS A 194 -5.87 0.71 -11.71
N CYS A 195 -4.71 0.42 -11.12
CA CYS A 195 -4.61 -0.27 -9.84
C CYS A 195 -5.28 0.50 -8.71
N SER A 196 -5.12 1.83 -8.70
CA SER A 196 -5.76 2.69 -7.70
C SER A 196 -7.27 2.72 -7.85
N ASN A 197 -7.80 2.84 -9.07
CA ASN A 197 -9.23 2.70 -9.35
C ASN A 197 -9.74 1.33 -8.89
N LEU A 198 -9.04 0.24 -9.20
CA LEU A 198 -9.42 -1.12 -8.78
C LEU A 198 -9.43 -1.27 -7.25
N LYS A 199 -8.43 -0.72 -6.55
CA LYS A 199 -8.39 -0.67 -5.08
C LYS A 199 -9.66 -0.01 -4.53
N TYR A 200 -9.97 1.21 -4.98
CA TYR A 200 -11.10 1.96 -4.43
C TYR A 200 -12.45 1.42 -4.86
N TRP A 201 -12.54 0.89 -6.07
CA TRP A 201 -13.71 0.11 -6.50
C TRP A 201 -13.95 -1.05 -5.55
N THR A 202 -12.91 -1.82 -5.20
CA THR A 202 -13.01 -2.94 -4.26
C THR A 202 -13.50 -2.48 -2.89
N TYR A 203 -12.96 -1.39 -2.36
CA TYR A 203 -13.46 -0.79 -1.13
C TYR A 203 -14.94 -0.41 -1.22
N ASP A 204 -15.34 0.30 -2.26
CA ASP A 204 -16.73 0.73 -2.45
C ASP A 204 -17.70 -0.47 -2.53
N GLN A 205 -17.33 -1.55 -3.23
CA GLN A 205 -18.13 -2.79 -3.25
C GLN A 205 -18.28 -3.40 -1.86
N ILE A 206 -17.19 -3.49 -1.10
CA ILE A 206 -17.19 -4.05 0.25
C ILE A 206 -18.07 -3.21 1.18
N PHE A 207 -17.93 -1.88 1.11
CA PHE A 207 -18.78 -0.97 1.86
C PHE A 207 -20.26 -1.08 1.45
N ASP A 208 -20.54 -1.40 0.19
CA ASP A 208 -21.91 -1.66 -0.27
C ASP A 208 -22.51 -2.93 0.30
N ILE A 209 -21.74 -4.00 0.27
CA ILE A 209 -22.18 -5.32 0.71
C ILE A 209 -22.46 -5.32 2.22
N PHE A 210 -21.56 -4.78 3.03
CA PHE A 210 -21.66 -4.91 4.48
C PHE A 210 -22.28 -3.71 5.16
N SER A 211 -22.25 -2.51 4.57
CA SER A 211 -22.90 -1.27 5.02
C SER A 211 -22.54 -0.72 6.41
N THR A 212 -22.16 -1.55 7.40
CA THR A 212 -21.89 -1.13 8.78
C THR A 212 -20.61 -1.75 9.34
N LYS A 213 -19.99 -1.08 10.31
CA LYS A 213 -18.74 -1.55 10.94
C LYS A 213 -18.88 -2.92 11.60
N LYS A 214 -20.00 -3.15 12.29
CA LYS A 214 -20.33 -4.42 12.94
C LYS A 214 -20.38 -5.57 11.94
N ASN A 215 -20.91 -5.31 10.74
CA ASN A 215 -20.98 -6.31 9.69
C ASN A 215 -19.58 -6.66 9.15
N TYR A 216 -18.63 -5.72 9.06
CA TYR A 216 -17.26 -6.07 8.68
C TYR A 216 -16.60 -7.00 9.71
N THR A 217 -16.71 -6.68 11.00
CA THR A 217 -16.09 -7.48 12.07
C THR A 217 -16.64 -8.90 12.09
N ASN A 218 -17.95 -9.06 11.87
CA ASN A 218 -18.59 -10.37 11.79
C ASN A 218 -18.23 -11.15 10.51
N ASN A 219 -17.63 -10.49 9.51
CA ASN A 219 -17.27 -11.07 8.22
C ASN A 219 -15.76 -10.91 7.93
N SER A 220 -14.93 -10.85 8.98
CA SER A 220 -13.46 -10.72 8.85
C SER A 220 -12.86 -11.85 7.99
N SER A 221 -13.41 -13.06 8.09
CA SER A 221 -13.03 -14.21 7.25
C SER A 221 -13.23 -13.94 5.75
N ILE A 222 -14.31 -13.28 5.35
CA ILE A 222 -14.57 -12.92 3.96
C ILE A 222 -13.58 -11.85 3.49
N ILE A 223 -13.29 -10.84 4.32
CA ILE A 223 -12.32 -9.80 3.97
C ILE A 223 -10.91 -10.40 3.83
N ASN A 224 -10.52 -11.32 4.71
CA ASN A 224 -9.26 -12.04 4.59
C ASN A 224 -9.22 -12.85 3.29
N GLU A 225 -10.27 -13.61 2.96
CA GLU A 225 -10.30 -14.34 1.69
C GLU A 225 -10.26 -13.43 0.44
N ILE A 226 -10.89 -12.24 0.47
CA ILE A 226 -10.75 -11.25 -0.61
C ILE A 226 -9.29 -10.82 -0.75
N ASN A 227 -8.62 -10.56 0.37
CA ASN A 227 -7.20 -10.22 0.43
C ASN A 227 -6.31 -11.37 -0.10
N GLN A 228 -6.67 -12.64 0.16
CA GLN A 228 -6.00 -13.81 -0.40
C GLN A 228 -6.21 -13.94 -1.91
N VAL A 229 -7.40 -13.60 -2.43
CA VAL A 229 -7.66 -13.54 -3.88
C VAL A 229 -6.77 -12.49 -4.53
N ILE A 230 -6.71 -11.28 -3.97
CA ILE A 230 -5.83 -10.20 -4.46
C ILE A 230 -4.38 -10.70 -4.50
N PHE A 231 -3.92 -11.35 -3.43
CA PHE A 231 -2.57 -11.88 -3.35
C PHE A 231 -2.28 -12.94 -4.43
N ARG A 232 -3.09 -14.02 -4.47
CA ARG A 232 -2.87 -15.16 -5.37
C ARG A 232 -2.83 -14.75 -6.83
N VAL A 233 -3.80 -13.92 -7.27
CA VAL A 233 -3.83 -13.45 -8.66
C VAL A 233 -2.59 -12.62 -8.98
N ASN A 234 -2.18 -11.72 -8.08
CA ASN A 234 -1.00 -10.89 -8.30
C ASN A 234 0.30 -11.71 -8.37
N GLU A 235 0.40 -12.85 -7.68
CA GLU A 235 1.60 -13.69 -7.73
C GLU A 235 1.81 -14.36 -9.08
N GLU A 236 0.74 -14.55 -9.85
CA GLU A 236 0.79 -15.12 -11.20
C GLU A 236 1.04 -14.08 -12.30
N LEU A 237 1.05 -12.79 -11.96
CA LEU A 237 1.28 -11.69 -12.90
C LEU A 237 2.74 -11.23 -12.91
N ASP A 238 3.14 -10.66 -14.05
CA ASP A 238 4.42 -9.96 -14.16
C ASP A 238 4.44 -8.71 -13.30
N VAL A 239 5.64 -8.31 -12.83
CA VAL A 239 5.82 -7.25 -11.83
C VAL A 239 5.15 -5.92 -12.21
N ASP A 240 5.19 -5.56 -13.49
CA ASP A 240 4.61 -4.35 -14.06
C ASP A 240 3.10 -4.44 -14.30
N GLU A 241 2.53 -5.66 -14.27
CA GLU A 241 1.09 -5.91 -14.37
C GLU A 241 0.41 -6.05 -12.99
N LYS A 242 1.19 -6.22 -11.92
CA LYS A 242 0.64 -6.37 -10.56
C LYS A 242 -0.08 -5.11 -10.08
N CYS A 243 -1.21 -5.32 -9.40
CA CYS A 243 -1.90 -4.34 -8.56
C CYS A 243 -1.93 -4.83 -7.12
N VAL A 244 -0.84 -4.60 -6.40
CA VAL A 244 -0.69 -5.05 -5.02
C VAL A 244 -1.28 -4.02 -4.05
N PHE A 245 -2.43 -4.34 -3.48
CA PHE A 245 -3.08 -3.60 -2.40
C PHE A 245 -3.66 -4.55 -1.35
N TYR A 246 -4.02 -3.99 -0.19
CA TYR A 246 -4.66 -4.68 0.92
C TYR A 246 -5.92 -3.95 1.29
N VAL A 247 -7.00 -4.69 1.50
CA VAL A 247 -8.23 -4.13 2.03
C VAL A 247 -8.18 -4.21 3.55
N ASP A 248 -8.01 -3.05 4.17
CA ASP A 248 -8.25 -2.86 5.59
C ASP A 248 -9.53 -2.04 5.78
N VAL A 249 -10.62 -2.71 6.14
CA VAL A 249 -11.94 -2.09 6.41
C VAL A 249 -11.96 -1.27 7.70
N SER A 250 -10.93 -1.38 8.54
CA SER A 250 -10.77 -0.56 9.74
C SER A 250 -10.05 0.76 9.47
N ASP A 251 -9.40 0.88 8.31
CA ASP A 251 -8.80 2.12 7.83
C ASP A 251 -9.88 3.19 7.69
N LYS A 252 -9.62 4.35 8.29
CA LYS A 252 -10.55 5.50 8.28
C LYS A 252 -10.20 6.54 7.23
N ASP A 253 -9.03 6.43 6.60
CA ASP A 253 -8.55 7.42 5.65
C ASP A 253 -8.73 6.98 4.19
N TRP A 254 -9.18 5.74 3.92
CA TRP A 254 -9.33 5.22 2.55
C TRP A 254 -10.22 6.09 1.65
N ASP A 255 -11.25 6.74 2.20
CA ASP A 255 -12.15 7.63 1.45
C ASP A 255 -11.44 8.94 1.09
N LYS A 256 -10.65 9.50 2.01
CA LYS A 256 -9.77 10.65 1.74
C LYS A 256 -8.69 10.30 0.72
N GLU A 257 -8.05 9.13 0.84
CA GLU A 257 -7.06 8.66 -0.12
C GLU A 257 -7.68 8.53 -1.52
N ARG A 258 -8.89 7.95 -1.61
CA ARG A 258 -9.66 7.87 -2.86
C ARG A 258 -9.98 9.24 -3.42
N ASP A 259 -10.50 10.15 -2.61
CA ASP A 259 -10.93 11.47 -3.06
C ASP A 259 -9.73 12.31 -3.56
N LEU A 260 -8.55 12.15 -2.93
CA LEU A 260 -7.27 12.66 -3.44
C LEU A 260 -6.89 12.05 -4.79
N HIS A 261 -6.99 10.72 -4.93
CA HIS A 261 -6.73 10.04 -6.20
C HIS A 261 -7.62 10.58 -7.33
N TYR A 262 -8.92 10.74 -7.08
CA TYR A 262 -9.88 11.29 -8.05
C TYR A 262 -9.62 12.75 -8.37
N TYR A 263 -9.19 13.55 -7.40
CA TYR A 263 -8.72 14.90 -7.66
C TYR A 263 -7.57 14.92 -8.67
N PHE A 264 -6.53 14.10 -8.48
CA PHE A 264 -5.39 14.05 -9.42
C PHE A 264 -5.81 13.55 -10.81
N LEU A 265 -6.70 12.55 -10.89
CA LEU A 265 -7.25 12.06 -12.15
C LEU A 265 -8.03 13.14 -12.91
N ASN A 266 -8.82 13.94 -12.20
CA ASN A 266 -9.66 15.00 -12.78
C ASN A 266 -8.96 16.36 -12.89
N PHE A 267 -7.70 16.46 -12.46
CA PHE A 267 -7.01 17.75 -12.34
C PHE A 267 -7.04 18.57 -13.63
N ASP A 268 -6.79 17.99 -14.81
CA ASP A 268 -6.80 18.78 -16.05
C ASP A 268 -8.19 19.34 -16.33
N ARG A 269 -9.24 18.55 -16.14
CA ARG A 269 -10.63 19.01 -16.29
C ARG A 269 -10.93 20.13 -15.31
N LEU A 270 -10.61 19.95 -14.02
CA LEU A 270 -10.78 20.98 -12.99
C LEU A 270 -10.00 22.25 -13.32
N SER A 271 -8.81 22.12 -13.89
CA SER A 271 -7.97 23.26 -14.29
C SER A 271 -8.57 24.08 -15.43
N THR A 272 -9.52 23.55 -16.20
CA THR A 272 -10.19 24.28 -17.30
C THR A 272 -11.42 25.06 -16.87
N VAL A 273 -11.92 24.84 -15.65
CA VAL A 273 -13.09 25.52 -15.11
C VAL A 273 -12.83 27.03 -15.02
N LYS A 274 -13.86 27.83 -15.31
CA LYS A 274 -13.82 29.29 -15.27
C LYS A 274 -14.43 29.82 -13.97
N ASP A 275 -14.02 31.00 -13.55
CA ASP A 275 -14.54 31.68 -12.35
C ASP A 275 -16.03 32.07 -12.47
N ASN A 276 -16.56 32.14 -13.69
CA ASN A 276 -17.97 32.44 -13.97
C ASN A 276 -18.83 31.19 -14.24
N ASP A 277 -18.37 30.00 -13.87
CA ASP A 277 -19.12 28.76 -14.03
C ASP A 277 -20.42 28.79 -13.20
N ALA A 278 -21.50 28.24 -13.74
CA ALA A 278 -22.79 28.19 -13.04
C ALA A 278 -22.72 27.39 -11.72
N GLU A 279 -21.78 26.46 -11.61
CA GLU A 279 -21.51 25.66 -10.42
C GLU A 279 -20.26 26.15 -9.64
N HIS A 280 -19.78 27.37 -9.91
CA HIS A 280 -18.58 27.94 -9.29
C HIS A 280 -18.49 27.72 -7.78
N LYS A 281 -19.58 27.97 -7.04
CA LYS A 281 -19.64 27.75 -5.59
C LYS A 281 -19.32 26.30 -5.19
N LYS A 282 -19.87 25.32 -5.91
CA LYS A 282 -19.64 23.89 -5.65
C LYS A 282 -18.17 23.52 -5.92
N TYR A 283 -17.59 24.03 -7.00
CA TYR A 283 -16.16 23.83 -7.27
C TYR A 283 -15.27 24.38 -6.15
N CYS A 284 -15.58 25.55 -5.62
CA CYS A 284 -14.85 26.13 -4.50
C CYS A 284 -15.02 25.32 -3.20
N GLU A 285 -16.21 24.83 -2.91
CA GLU A 285 -16.47 23.94 -1.75
C GLU A 285 -15.68 22.63 -1.88
N TYR A 286 -15.69 22.02 -3.07
CA TYR A 286 -14.89 20.82 -3.35
C TYR A 286 -13.40 21.06 -3.23
N LEU A 287 -12.87 22.12 -3.84
CA LEU A 287 -11.45 22.43 -3.77
C LEU A 287 -11.01 22.75 -2.34
N LYS A 288 -11.87 23.38 -1.53
CA LYS A 288 -11.62 23.60 -0.10
C LYS A 288 -11.49 22.27 0.64
N TYR A 289 -12.44 21.35 0.45
CA TYR A 289 -12.37 20.00 1.00
C TYR A 289 -11.09 19.25 0.59
N ILE A 290 -10.77 19.26 -0.71
CA ILE A 290 -9.56 18.63 -1.25
C ILE A 290 -8.30 19.29 -0.67
N CYS A 291 -8.28 20.61 -0.52
CA CYS A 291 -7.15 21.34 0.05
C CYS A 291 -6.86 20.86 1.49
N ASP A 292 -7.89 20.71 2.33
CA ASP A 292 -7.72 20.24 3.71
C ASP A 292 -7.09 18.85 3.78
N ILE A 293 -7.62 17.89 3.02
CA ILE A 293 -7.06 16.52 2.99
C ILE A 293 -5.69 16.48 2.29
N TYR A 294 -5.43 17.37 1.32
CA TYR A 294 -4.13 17.48 0.67
C TYR A 294 -3.06 17.93 1.66
N MET A 295 -3.33 18.93 2.51
CA MET A 295 -2.35 19.39 3.50
C MET A 295 -2.00 18.32 4.53
N GLU A 296 -2.98 17.53 4.94
CA GLU A 296 -2.76 16.41 5.86
C GLU A 296 -1.82 15.37 5.22
N ASN A 297 -2.01 15.08 3.92
CA ASN A 297 -1.34 14.00 3.23
C ASN A 297 0.01 14.39 2.62
N VAL A 298 0.20 15.63 2.17
CA VAL A 298 1.48 16.07 1.58
C VAL A 298 2.64 15.91 2.56
N LYS A 299 2.43 16.21 3.85
CA LYS A 299 3.44 16.05 4.91
C LYS A 299 3.75 14.58 5.22
N LYS A 300 2.77 13.68 5.07
CA LYS A 300 2.93 12.22 5.28
C LYS A 300 3.57 11.54 4.06
N CYS A 301 3.19 11.97 2.86
CA CYS A 301 3.46 11.29 1.61
C CYS A 301 4.69 11.82 0.89
N CYS A 302 4.98 13.11 0.98
CA CYS A 302 6.04 13.75 0.21
C CYS A 302 7.27 14.01 1.06
N ALA A 303 8.44 13.82 0.47
CA ALA A 303 9.71 14.19 1.06
C ALA A 303 10.60 14.81 -0.03
N ARG A 304 10.92 16.09 0.13
CA ARG A 304 11.76 16.83 -0.80
C ARG A 304 13.22 16.70 -0.36
N TYR A 305 14.08 16.19 -1.22
CA TYR A 305 15.51 16.11 -0.96
C TYR A 305 16.22 17.10 -1.86
N VAL A 306 17.00 18.01 -1.28
CA VAL A 306 17.66 19.09 -2.04
C VAL A 306 19.13 18.75 -2.37
N ARG A 307 19.73 17.80 -1.66
CA ARG A 307 21.11 17.36 -1.85
C ARG A 307 21.13 15.85 -2.15
N PRO A 308 22.06 15.33 -3.00
CA PRO A 308 22.99 16.06 -3.86
C PRO A 308 22.31 16.78 -5.03
N SER A 309 21.07 16.42 -5.36
CA SER A 309 20.23 17.07 -6.35
C SER A 309 18.78 17.07 -5.88
N GLU A 310 18.00 18.03 -6.36
CA GLU A 310 16.59 18.13 -6.04
C GLU A 310 15.83 16.91 -6.58
N HIS A 311 15.19 16.17 -5.69
CA HIS A 311 14.22 15.13 -6.05
C HIS A 311 13.09 15.07 -5.03
N MET A 312 11.89 14.85 -5.55
CA MET A 312 10.69 14.66 -4.73
C MET A 312 10.42 13.17 -4.57
N GLN A 313 10.46 12.68 -3.34
CA GLN A 313 10.04 11.33 -3.02
C GLN A 313 8.56 11.31 -2.67
N ASN A 314 7.82 10.38 -3.29
CA ASN A 314 6.42 10.12 -2.99
C ASN A 314 6.28 8.73 -2.34
N LYS A 315 5.89 8.67 -1.08
CA LYS A 315 5.68 7.44 -0.28
C LYS A 315 4.27 6.85 -0.43
N CYS A 316 3.35 7.59 -1.03
CA CYS A 316 1.94 7.25 -1.19
C CYS A 316 1.60 7.14 -2.68
N LEU A 317 2.38 6.33 -3.39
CA LEU A 317 2.34 6.26 -4.86
C LEU A 317 0.90 6.14 -5.36
N TYR A 318 0.09 5.23 -4.83
CA TYR A 318 -1.24 4.94 -5.37
C TYR A 318 -2.28 6.05 -5.29
N TYR A 319 -2.12 7.07 -4.48
CA TYR A 319 -3.19 8.07 -4.33
C TYR A 319 -2.74 9.49 -4.22
N PHE A 320 -1.44 9.72 -3.98
CA PHE A 320 -0.91 11.06 -3.83
C PHE A 320 0.01 11.41 -5.00
N ASN A 321 0.01 12.69 -5.39
CA ASN A 321 0.99 13.26 -6.30
C ASN A 321 1.73 14.42 -5.62
N CYS A 322 3.06 14.34 -5.61
CA CYS A 322 3.91 15.32 -4.93
C CYS A 322 4.39 16.45 -5.85
N ASP A 323 3.99 16.47 -7.12
CA ASP A 323 4.28 17.58 -8.02
C ASP A 323 3.50 18.82 -7.59
N LYS A 324 4.20 19.95 -7.44
CA LYS A 324 3.65 21.22 -6.98
C LYS A 324 2.46 21.69 -7.82
N LYS A 325 2.41 21.34 -9.10
CA LYS A 325 1.32 21.78 -9.99
C LYS A 325 -0.06 21.30 -9.55
N TYR A 326 -0.12 20.20 -8.78
CA TYR A 326 -1.39 19.67 -8.29
C TYR A 326 -1.84 20.32 -6.98
N TYR A 327 -1.18 21.38 -6.52
CA TYR A 327 -1.53 22.03 -5.27
C TYR A 327 -2.89 22.73 -5.38
N PRO A 328 -3.92 22.34 -4.58
CA PRO A 328 -5.30 22.81 -4.78
C PRO A 328 -5.48 24.32 -4.66
N LEU A 329 -4.63 24.98 -3.86
CA LEU A 329 -4.70 26.44 -3.66
C LEU A 329 -4.55 27.21 -4.98
N GLU A 330 -3.71 26.73 -5.92
CA GLU A 330 -3.53 27.39 -7.21
C GLU A 330 -4.83 27.40 -8.02
N LEU A 331 -5.60 26.31 -7.99
CA LEU A 331 -6.93 26.22 -8.61
C LEU A 331 -7.94 27.12 -7.90
N MET A 332 -7.93 27.15 -6.57
CA MET A 332 -8.83 28.02 -5.79
C MET A 332 -8.59 29.50 -6.10
N THR A 333 -7.32 29.93 -6.18
CA THR A 333 -6.95 31.30 -6.56
C THR A 333 -7.39 31.61 -7.98
N LYS A 334 -7.16 30.70 -8.94
CA LYS A 334 -7.59 30.87 -10.32
C LYS A 334 -9.11 31.06 -10.44
N LEU A 335 -9.88 30.29 -9.67
CA LEU A 335 -11.34 30.39 -9.66
C LEU A 335 -11.86 31.58 -8.84
N LYS A 336 -11.00 32.29 -8.09
CA LYS A 336 -11.38 33.37 -7.16
C LYS A 336 -12.34 32.91 -6.06
N CYS A 337 -12.09 31.72 -5.51
CA CYS A 337 -12.85 31.22 -4.37
C CYS A 337 -12.73 32.16 -3.15
N GLU A 338 -13.85 32.39 -2.46
CA GLU A 338 -13.89 33.21 -1.24
C GLU A 338 -13.37 32.44 0.00
N ASN A 339 -13.01 33.16 1.06
CA ASN A 339 -12.66 32.61 2.39
C ASN A 339 -11.52 31.57 2.38
N ILE A 340 -10.43 31.89 1.68
CA ILE A 340 -9.18 31.10 1.69
C ILE A 340 -8.45 31.37 3.02
N GLU A 341 -8.83 30.67 4.09
CA GLU A 341 -8.22 30.80 5.43
C GLU A 341 -6.93 29.97 5.60
N TYR A 342 -6.05 29.93 4.59
CA TYR A 342 -4.80 29.18 4.70
C TYR A 342 -3.63 30.08 5.06
N LYS A 343 -3.01 29.77 6.21
CA LYS A 343 -1.84 30.51 6.72
C LYS A 343 -0.52 30.06 6.10
N GLU A 344 -0.42 28.82 5.63
CA GLU A 344 0.81 28.27 5.03
C GLU A 344 0.79 28.46 3.52
N SER A 345 1.82 29.10 2.96
CA SER A 345 1.99 29.22 1.51
C SER A 345 2.46 27.89 0.89
N VAL A 346 2.32 27.74 -0.44
CA VAL A 346 2.87 26.58 -1.19
C VAL A 346 4.34 26.39 -0.82
N LYS A 347 5.09 27.49 -0.72
CA LYS A 347 6.51 27.48 -0.40
C LYS A 347 6.75 26.91 1.00
N ASP A 348 6.01 27.39 2.01
CA ASP A 348 6.17 26.95 3.40
C ASP A 348 5.93 25.44 3.54
N ILE A 349 4.94 24.91 2.82
CA ILE A 349 4.65 23.48 2.83
C ILE A 349 5.80 22.68 2.21
N PHE A 350 6.29 23.09 1.05
CA PHE A 350 7.39 22.39 0.38
C PHE A 350 8.72 22.52 1.13
N ASP A 351 8.92 23.62 1.85
CA ASP A 351 10.05 23.79 2.76
C ASP A 351 9.90 22.87 3.99
N SER A 352 8.69 22.71 4.55
CA SER A 352 8.44 21.84 5.71
C SER A 352 8.67 20.34 5.44
N ILE A 353 8.48 19.89 4.19
CA ILE A 353 8.76 18.50 3.78
C ILE A 353 10.18 18.31 3.24
N THR A 354 11.02 19.35 3.31
CA THR A 354 12.41 19.28 2.89
C THR A 354 13.27 18.54 3.91
N ILE A 355 13.91 17.46 3.47
CA ILE A 355 14.85 16.67 4.24
C ILE A 355 16.28 17.06 3.86
N ASP A 356 16.97 17.76 4.76
CA ASP A 356 18.41 17.97 4.60
C ASP A 356 19.16 16.67 4.92
N LEU A 357 19.70 16.03 3.86
CA LEU A 357 20.48 14.81 4.00
C LEU A 357 21.72 14.99 4.89
N ASN A 358 22.28 16.20 4.99
CA ASN A 358 23.41 16.44 5.88
C ASN A 358 22.97 16.41 7.35
N VAL A 359 21.80 16.94 7.68
CA VAL A 359 21.21 16.85 9.04
C VAL A 359 20.89 15.40 9.38
N VAL A 360 20.33 14.63 8.45
CA VAL A 360 20.07 13.19 8.64
C VAL A 360 21.36 12.38 8.76
N ARG A 361 22.38 12.67 7.94
CA ARG A 361 23.69 12.00 8.04
C ARG A 361 24.37 12.32 9.36
N TYR A 362 24.35 13.57 9.78
CA TYR A 362 24.94 14.02 11.04
C TYR A 362 24.22 13.40 12.24
N SER A 363 22.88 13.35 12.24
CA SER A 363 22.12 12.73 13.33
C SER A 363 22.35 11.21 13.44
N ILE A 364 22.45 10.51 12.31
CA ILE A 364 22.79 9.08 12.30
C ILE A 364 24.23 8.86 12.79
N LEU A 365 25.19 9.65 12.29
CA LEU A 365 26.58 9.60 12.72
C LEU A 365 26.68 9.83 14.23
N MET A 366 26.02 10.87 14.74
CA MET A 366 26.00 11.21 16.16
C MET A 366 25.33 10.12 17.02
N ASN A 367 24.26 9.47 16.54
CA ASN A 367 23.67 8.33 17.22
C ASN A 367 24.61 7.12 17.29
N SER A 368 25.36 6.83 16.21
CA SER A 368 26.41 5.80 16.23
C SER A 368 27.54 6.15 17.20
N PHE A 369 27.97 7.42 17.24
CA PHE A 369 28.94 7.88 18.24
C PHE A 369 28.42 7.77 19.67
N LYS A 370 27.14 8.09 19.92
CA LYS A 370 26.53 7.93 21.24
C LYS A 370 26.49 6.47 21.68
N GLN A 371 26.30 5.55 20.73
CA GLN A 371 26.36 4.11 20.99
C GLN A 371 27.79 3.64 21.33
N ILE A 372 28.81 4.25 20.72
CA ILE A 372 30.23 4.02 21.06
C ILE A 372 30.58 4.62 22.43
N ILE A 373 30.08 5.83 22.74
CA ILE A 373 30.27 6.47 24.05
C ILE A 373 29.67 5.60 25.18
N ASN A 374 28.48 5.04 24.98
CA ASN A 374 27.88 4.11 25.93
C ASN A 374 28.68 2.80 26.12
N ILE A 375 29.52 2.40 25.15
CA ILE A 375 30.42 1.25 25.29
C ILE A 375 31.68 1.65 26.08
N THR A 376 32.14 2.90 25.95
CA THR A 376 33.28 3.43 26.69
C THR A 376 32.96 3.83 28.14
N ASP A 377 31.68 3.91 28.52
CA ASP A 377 31.26 4.14 29.92
C ASP A 377 31.51 2.92 30.83
N ASP A 378 31.87 1.77 30.25
CA ASP A 378 32.35 0.61 31.00
C ASP A 378 33.88 0.71 31.17
N PRO A 379 34.37 0.77 32.44
CA PRO A 379 35.80 0.85 32.74
C PRO A 379 36.65 -0.23 32.07
N PHE A 380 36.08 -1.42 31.81
CA PHE A 380 36.76 -2.53 31.16
C PHE A 380 37.15 -2.20 29.72
N TYR A 381 36.23 -1.66 28.93
CA TYR A 381 36.50 -1.34 27.52
C TYR A 381 37.45 -0.16 27.36
N LEU A 382 37.39 0.81 28.28
CA LEU A 382 38.30 1.95 28.31
C LEU A 382 39.74 1.52 28.64
N PHE A 383 39.89 0.55 29.56
CA PHE A 383 41.18 -0.09 29.84
C PHE A 383 41.72 -0.87 28.63
N VAL A 384 40.87 -1.69 28.00
CA VAL A 384 41.24 -2.50 26.83
C VAL A 384 41.70 -1.62 25.65
N LEU A 385 40.97 -0.55 25.34
CA LEU A 385 41.35 0.41 24.29
C LEU A 385 42.69 1.09 24.59
N SER A 386 42.93 1.46 25.85
CA SER A 386 44.18 2.07 26.27
C SER A 386 45.36 1.10 26.11
N VAL A 387 45.19 -0.17 26.50
CA VAL A 387 46.22 -1.20 26.36
C VAL A 387 46.54 -1.48 24.90
N PHE A 388 45.52 -1.62 24.04
CA PHE A 388 45.74 -1.84 22.60
C PHE A 388 46.33 -0.62 21.89
N GLY A 389 45.96 0.59 22.29
CA GLY A 389 46.58 1.82 21.78
C GLY A 389 48.07 1.91 22.13
N ILE A 390 48.42 1.57 23.37
CA ILE A 390 49.81 1.52 23.83
C ILE A 390 50.60 0.43 23.10
N LEU A 391 50.04 -0.78 22.94
CA LEU A 391 50.67 -1.87 22.20
C LEU A 391 50.88 -1.52 20.72
N GLY A 392 49.91 -0.86 20.08
CA GLY A 392 50.03 -0.39 18.70
C GLY A 392 51.13 0.68 18.54
N PHE A 393 51.23 1.61 19.51
CA PHE A 393 52.30 2.60 19.56
C PHE A 393 53.67 1.93 19.66
N PHE A 394 53.85 0.97 20.58
CA PHE A 394 55.13 0.26 20.72
C PHE A 394 55.49 -0.60 19.49
N LEU A 395 54.51 -1.21 18.82
CA LEU A 395 54.75 -1.93 17.57
C LEU A 395 55.18 -1.00 16.43
N TYR A 396 54.65 0.23 16.38
CA TYR A 396 55.07 1.22 15.40
C TYR A 396 56.55 1.61 15.58
N PHE A 397 57.02 1.81 16.81
CA PHE A 397 58.44 2.10 17.09
C PHE A 397 59.37 0.89 16.96
N TYR A 398 58.83 -0.33 16.94
CA TYR A 398 59.61 -1.54 16.70
C TYR A 398 59.82 -1.83 15.20
N LEU A 399 58.95 -1.30 14.35
CA LEU A 399 58.99 -1.47 12.89
C LEU A 399 59.67 -0.30 12.15
N LEU A 400 60.06 0.75 12.88
CA LEU A 400 60.74 1.95 12.40
C LEU A 400 62.16 1.97 12.98
#